data_AF-A0A948VU02-F1
#
_entry.id   AF-A0A948VU02-F1
#
_cell.length_a   1.000
_cell.length_b   1.000
_cell.length_c   1.000
_cell.angle_alpha   90.00
_cell.angle_beta   90.00
_cell.angle_gamma   90.00
#
_symmetry.space_group_name_H-M   'P 1'
#
loop_
_entity.id
_entity.type
_entity.pdbx_description
1 polymer ?
#
loop_
_entity_poly.entity_id
_entity_poly.type
_entity_poly.pdbx_seq_one_letter_code
_entity_poly.pdbx_strand_id
1 'polypeptide(L)' 'DTRMKMGGFMGEITFEGDIDPFMHLIKAGEILHVGKGTSFGLGKYEMRVV' A
#
# COMPACT_ATOMS: atom_id res chain seq x y z
N ASP A 1 3.48 -20.76 23.07
CA ASP A 1 4.02 -19.58 22.38
C ASP A 1 3.38 -19.51 21.00
N THR A 2 2.74 -18.41 20.64
CA THR A 2 2.07 -18.26 19.34
C THR A 2 2.72 -17.10 18.59
N ARG A 3 3.48 -17.42 17.55
CA ARG A 3 4.10 -16.40 16.67
C ARG A 3 3.08 -15.90 15.65
N MET A 4 3.00 -14.58 15.50
CA MET A 4 2.23 -13.97 14.43
C MET A 4 2.94 -14.20 13.09
N LYS A 5 2.19 -14.68 12.08
CA LYS A 5 2.68 -14.75 10.70
C LYS A 5 2.59 -13.36 10.07
N MET A 6 3.74 -12.73 9.90
CA MET A 6 3.90 -11.44 9.23
C MET A 6 4.46 -11.69 7.83
N GLY A 7 3.72 -11.29 6.81
CA GLY A 7 4.09 -11.47 5.41
C GLY A 7 3.18 -10.62 4.53
N GLY A 8 3.56 -10.48 3.26
CA GLY A 8 2.83 -9.67 2.30
C GLY A 8 3.51 -9.68 0.94
N PHE A 9 2.98 -8.87 0.03
CA PHE A 9 3.58 -8.63 -1.27
C PHE A 9 4.65 -7.54 -1.15
N MET A 10 5.77 -7.71 -1.85
CA MET A 10 6.84 -6.72 -1.97
C MET A 10 7.22 -6.61 -3.45
N GLY A 11 7.40 -5.39 -3.93
CA GLY A 11 7.77 -5.12 -5.32
C GLY A 11 7.15 -3.83 -5.82
N GLU A 12 7.27 -3.62 -7.13
CA GLU A 12 6.68 -2.49 -7.83
C GLU A 12 5.54 -2.97 -8.74
N ILE A 13 4.56 -2.10 -8.96
CA ILE A 13 3.46 -2.34 -9.88
C ILE A 13 3.11 -1.02 -10.58
N THR A 14 2.82 -1.10 -11.86
CA THR A 14 2.37 0.03 -12.68
C THR A 14 0.94 -0.21 -13.10
N PHE A 15 0.11 0.83 -12.97
CA PHE A 15 -1.28 0.83 -13.42
C PHE A 15 -1.48 1.90 -14.48
N GLU A 16 -2.38 1.65 -15.42
CA GLU A 16 -2.75 2.58 -16.50
C GLU A 16 -4.27 2.69 -16.66
N GLY A 17 -4.75 3.82 -17.17
CA GLY A 17 -6.18 4.11 -17.37
C GLY A 17 -6.63 5.40 -16.68
N ASP A 18 -7.94 5.52 -16.43
CA ASP A 18 -8.52 6.66 -15.72
C ASP A 18 -8.31 6.52 -14.20
N ILE A 19 -7.10 6.88 -13.74
CA ILE A 19 -6.68 6.73 -12.34
C ILE A 19 -7.02 7.97 -11.51
N ASP A 20 -7.20 9.12 -12.15
CA ASP A 20 -7.48 10.42 -11.52
C ASP A 20 -8.58 10.37 -10.44
N PRO A 21 -9.72 9.68 -10.65
CA PRO A 21 -10.76 9.55 -9.63
C PRO A 21 -10.28 8.93 -8.31
N PHE A 22 -9.24 8.10 -8.33
CA PHE A 22 -8.72 7.36 -7.19
C PHE A 22 -7.46 8.00 -6.57
N MET A 23 -6.88 9.03 -7.20
CA MET A 23 -5.60 9.60 -6.78
C MET A 23 -5.59 10.10 -5.34
N HIS A 24 -6.72 10.60 -4.84
CA HIS A 24 -6.83 11.03 -3.44
C HIS A 24 -6.71 9.85 -2.45
N LEU A 25 -7.27 8.68 -2.78
CA LEU A 25 -7.14 7.46 -1.98
C LEU A 25 -5.72 6.90 -2.08
N ILE A 26 -5.14 6.89 -3.28
CA ILE A 26 -3.78 6.41 -3.51
C ILE A 26 -2.77 7.26 -2.75
N LYS A 27 -2.93 8.59 -2.70
CA LYS A 27 -2.06 9.44 -1.87
C LYS A 27 -2.28 9.21 -0.37
N ALA A 28 -3.53 9.01 0.05
CA ALA A 28 -3.82 8.72 1.46
C ALA A 28 -3.15 7.42 1.94
N GLY A 29 -3.08 6.40 1.08
CA GLY A 29 -2.45 5.12 1.42
C GLY A 29 -0.93 5.17 1.63
N GLU A 30 -0.22 6.16 1.08
CA GLU A 30 1.21 6.37 1.39
C GLU A 30 1.42 6.73 2.87
N ILE A 31 0.47 7.46 3.46
CA ILE A 31 0.52 7.90 4.87
C ILE A 31 -0.09 6.84 5.80
N LEU A 32 -1.25 6.31 5.42
CA LEU A 32 -2.03 5.42 6.27
C LEU A 32 -1.59 3.96 6.18
N HIS A 33 -0.84 3.61 5.14
CA HIS A 33 -0.61 2.25 4.68
C HIS A 33 -1.91 1.53 4.29
N VAL A 34 -1.81 0.40 3.58
CA VAL A 34 -3.00 -0.33 3.10
C VAL A 34 -2.90 -1.83 3.38
N GLY A 35 -4.02 -2.44 3.79
CA GLY A 35 -4.12 -3.87 4.06
C GLY A 35 -4.13 -4.22 5.54
N LYS A 36 -3.70 -5.44 5.88
CA LYS A 36 -3.72 -5.94 7.26
C LYS A 36 -2.42 -5.58 7.98
N GLY A 37 -2.53 -5.12 9.23
CA GLY A 37 -1.38 -4.92 10.11
C GLY A 37 -0.64 -3.59 9.86
N THR A 38 -1.35 -2.57 9.36
CA THR A 38 -0.82 -1.23 9.12
C THR A 38 -0.22 -0.60 10.38
N SER A 39 -0.86 -0.79 11.54
CA SER A 39 -0.34 -0.38 12.86
C SER A 39 0.96 -1.09 13.26
N PHE A 40 1.26 -2.25 12.67
CA PHE A 40 2.51 -2.98 12.86
C PHE A 40 3.52 -2.71 11.74
N GLY A 41 3.27 -1.72 10.88
CA GLY A 41 4.19 -1.26 9.85
C GLY A 41 4.10 -1.97 8.49
N LEU A 42 3.09 -2.83 8.28
CA LEU A 42 2.84 -3.47 6.98
C LEU A 42 2.04 -2.58 6.02
N GLY A 43 2.10 -2.88 4.73
CA GLY A 43 1.26 -2.22 3.73
C GLY A 43 1.77 -0.85 3.27
N LYS A 44 3.03 -0.54 3.57
CA LYS A 44 3.71 0.68 3.11
C LYS A 44 3.94 0.63 1.61
N TYR A 45 3.74 1.77 0.96
CA TYR A 45 4.19 1.99 -0.40
C TYR A 45 4.46 3.48 -0.59
N GLU A 46 5.15 3.77 -1.70
CA GLU A 46 5.31 5.11 -2.24
C GLU A 46 4.76 5.09 -3.67
N MET A 47 4.24 6.21 -4.15
CA MET A 47 3.71 6.32 -5.50
C MET A 47 4.44 7.38 -6.32
N ARG A 48 4.58 7.12 -7.62
CA ARG A 48 5.11 8.06 -8.61
C ARG A 48 4.23 8.03 -9.85
N VAL A 49 4.04 9.20 -10.46
CA VAL A 49 3.45 9.30 -11.79
C VAL A 49 4.61 9.16 -12.79
N VAL A 50 4.45 8.26 -13.76
CA VAL A 50 5.43 7.97 -14.81
C VAL A 50 4.91 8.37 -16.17
#